data_AF-A0A2P9H1L0-F1
#
_entry.id   AF-A0A2P9H1L0-F1
#
_cell.length_a   1.000
_cell.length_b   1.000
_cell.length_c   1.000
_cell.angle_alpha   90.00
_cell.angle_beta   90.00
_cell.angle_gamma   90.00
#
_symmetry.space_group_name_H-M   'P 1'
#
loop_
_entity.id
_entity.type
_entity.pdbx_description
1 polymer ?
#
loop_
_entity_poly.entity_id
_entity_poly.type
_entity_poly.pdbx_seq_one_letter_code
_entity_poly.pdbx_strand_id
1 'polypeptide(L)'
;MVAAGAIIGMKVAWSMLAGGILNYLLITPYIYERGIIHGLGYKNIVAWSLWGGTALMVSSGLLTFAFQWKTVWRAIAGTGQIFQWKGLKSADKGSNSDLSKMDGIEVPGSWFIAGLIVSGIGIVAVQVFAFSISWWMGALSVIMTFFLSLVACRATGETDITPIGAMGKITQLSYGIIAPSDITANLMTAGITAGAAASSADLLTDLKSGYLLGANPRKQFIAQFLGIFAGAAVIVPCFYLLAPTPDILGGDKFPAPSAQVWKGVAELLANGLSSLHGSARIALVIGIAVGALLSALDRLAPSRIRSFLPSAMGLGLAFVIPFWNTLSIFLGALIASIVRKTRMEGHIIPAASGIIAGESLIGVLVALFSTVGAG
;
A
#
# COMPACT_ATOMS: atom_id res chain seq x y z
N MET A 1 -2.09 -0.86 -18.24
CA MET A 1 -3.10 -0.18 -17.39
C MET A 1 -4.56 -0.59 -17.62
N VAL A 2 -4.98 -0.92 -18.85
CA VAL A 2 -6.36 -1.39 -19.12
C VAL A 2 -6.72 -2.62 -18.28
N ALA A 3 -5.84 -3.61 -18.20
CA ALA A 3 -6.05 -4.80 -17.37
C ALA A 3 -6.20 -4.47 -15.87
N ALA A 4 -5.46 -3.49 -15.35
CA ALA A 4 -5.64 -3.03 -13.97
C ALA A 4 -7.05 -2.47 -13.73
N GLY A 5 -7.61 -1.75 -14.71
CA GLY A 5 -8.99 -1.27 -14.68
C GLY A 5 -10.03 -2.38 -14.55
N ALA A 6 -9.80 -3.53 -15.19
CA ALA A 6 -10.70 -4.67 -15.09
C ALA A 6 -10.80 -5.25 -13.67
N ILE A 7 -9.76 -5.07 -12.85
CA ILE A 7 -9.65 -5.58 -11.48
C ILE A 7 -10.21 -4.57 -10.46
N ILE A 8 -9.83 -3.29 -10.57
CA ILE A 8 -10.06 -2.26 -9.54
C ILE A 8 -11.57 -1.87 -9.42
N GLY A 9 -12.37 -2.21 -10.43
CA GLY A 9 -13.83 -2.09 -10.40
C GLY A 9 -14.35 -0.72 -10.84
N MET A 10 -15.60 -0.70 -11.31
CA MET A 10 -16.17 0.46 -12.02
C MET A 10 -16.22 1.72 -11.16
N LYS A 11 -16.57 1.59 -9.86
CA LYS A 11 -16.70 2.73 -8.94
C LYS A 11 -15.41 3.54 -8.86
N VAL A 12 -14.30 2.86 -8.62
CA VAL A 12 -12.99 3.51 -8.50
C VAL A 12 -12.54 4.04 -9.85
N ALA A 13 -12.75 3.27 -10.92
CA ALA A 13 -12.31 3.66 -12.26
C ALA A 13 -13.01 4.91 -12.81
N TRP A 14 -14.34 5.05 -12.64
CA TRP A 14 -15.03 6.28 -13.04
C TRP A 14 -14.64 7.45 -12.14
N SER A 15 -14.40 7.21 -10.85
CA SER A 15 -13.91 8.24 -9.93
C SER A 15 -12.53 8.74 -10.32
N MET A 16 -11.65 7.83 -10.77
CA MET A 16 -10.36 8.20 -11.33
C MET A 16 -10.56 9.08 -12.57
N LEU A 17 -11.44 8.70 -13.51
CA LEU A 17 -11.73 9.51 -14.71
C LEU A 17 -12.23 10.91 -14.35
N ALA A 18 -13.20 11.00 -13.44
CA ALA A 18 -13.72 12.27 -12.96
C ALA A 18 -12.62 13.14 -12.33
N GLY A 19 -11.75 12.54 -11.49
CA GLY A 19 -10.61 13.21 -10.89
C GLY A 19 -9.57 13.66 -11.91
N GLY A 20 -9.35 12.87 -12.97
CA GLY A 20 -8.43 13.18 -14.05
C GLY A 20 -8.94 14.35 -14.90
N ILE A 21 -10.23 14.36 -15.24
CA ILE A 21 -10.89 15.49 -15.91
C ILE A 21 -10.78 16.75 -15.03
N LEU A 22 -11.12 16.64 -13.74
CA LEU A 22 -11.02 17.76 -12.81
C LEU A 22 -9.60 18.31 -12.71
N ASN A 23 -8.59 17.45 -12.55
CA ASN A 23 -7.21 17.88 -12.40
C ASN A 23 -6.65 18.48 -13.69
N TYR A 24 -6.73 17.75 -14.81
CA TYR A 24 -6.03 18.12 -16.04
C TYR A 24 -6.81 19.10 -16.92
N LEU A 25 -8.15 19.05 -16.93
CA LEU A 25 -8.97 19.91 -17.80
C LEU A 25 -9.52 21.16 -17.10
N LEU A 26 -9.67 21.16 -15.77
CA LEU A 26 -10.24 22.28 -15.03
C LEU A 26 -9.21 23.00 -14.16
N ILE A 27 -8.56 22.27 -13.26
CA ILE A 27 -7.67 22.86 -12.25
C ILE A 27 -6.34 23.29 -12.86
N THR A 28 -5.72 22.44 -13.68
CA THR A 28 -4.39 22.71 -14.27
C THR A 28 -4.39 23.98 -15.11
N PRO A 29 -5.32 24.20 -16.07
CA PRO A 29 -5.35 25.44 -16.85
C PRO A 29 -5.53 26.68 -15.97
N TYR A 30 -6.43 26.62 -14.98
CA TYR A 30 -6.69 27.71 -14.04
C TYR A 30 -5.47 28.13 -13.22
N ILE A 31 -4.65 27.16 -12.80
CA ILE A 31 -3.45 27.40 -11.99
C ILE A 31 -2.28 27.86 -12.87
N TYR A 32 -2.20 27.35 -14.09
CA TYR A 32 -1.23 27.78 -15.09
C TYR A 32 -1.44 29.26 -15.48
N GLU A 33 -2.69 29.68 -15.75
CA GLU A 33 -3.03 31.07 -16.06
C GLU A 33 -2.66 32.05 -14.94
N ARG A 34 -2.64 31.59 -13.68
CA ARG A 34 -2.22 32.38 -12.51
C ARG A 34 -0.71 32.38 -12.26
N GLY A 35 0.07 31.74 -13.14
CA GLY A 35 1.54 31.67 -13.03
C GLY A 35 2.05 30.85 -11.86
N ILE A 36 1.20 30.00 -11.24
CA ILE A 36 1.58 29.17 -10.08
C ILE A 36 2.40 27.96 -10.52
N ILE A 37 2.10 27.41 -11.70
CA ILE A 37 2.91 26.38 -12.36
C ILE A 37 3.49 26.94 -13.65
N HIS A 38 4.77 26.68 -13.90
CA HIS A 38 5.52 27.30 -15.01
C HIS A 38 5.57 26.42 -16.28
N GLY A 39 4.86 25.30 -16.30
CA GLY A 39 4.74 24.46 -17.49
C GLY A 39 3.70 23.36 -17.35
N LEU A 40 3.30 22.79 -18.49
CA LEU A 40 2.24 21.77 -18.59
C LEU A 40 2.78 20.33 -18.63
N GLY A 41 4.07 20.13 -18.38
CA GLY A 41 4.64 18.80 -18.21
C GLY A 41 4.09 18.10 -16.96
N TYR A 42 4.00 16.76 -17.01
CA TYR A 42 3.43 15.97 -15.91
C TYR A 42 4.08 16.26 -14.57
N LYS A 43 5.42 16.39 -14.52
CA LYS A 43 6.15 16.78 -13.30
C LYS A 43 5.66 18.11 -12.69
N ASN A 44 5.40 19.13 -13.51
CA ASN A 44 4.97 20.44 -13.03
C ASN A 44 3.52 20.43 -12.55
N ILE A 45 2.65 19.70 -13.26
CA ILE A 45 1.25 19.53 -12.86
C ILE A 45 1.20 18.80 -11.52
N VAL A 46 1.89 17.66 -11.41
CA VAL A 46 1.89 16.82 -10.20
C VAL A 46 2.55 17.52 -9.02
N ALA A 47 3.59 18.34 -9.22
CA ALA A 47 4.21 19.10 -8.15
C ALA A 47 3.18 19.93 -7.34
N TRP A 48 2.13 20.43 -7.99
CA TRP A 48 1.03 21.12 -7.32
C TRP A 48 -0.11 20.17 -6.94
N SER A 49 -0.61 19.35 -7.88
CA SER A 49 -1.80 18.53 -7.67
C SER A 49 -1.60 17.41 -6.64
N LEU A 50 -0.34 17.02 -6.39
CA LEU A 50 0.04 16.04 -5.37
C LEU A 50 -0.45 16.45 -3.98
N TRP A 51 -0.47 17.74 -3.63
CA TRP A 51 -0.88 18.17 -2.29
C TRP A 51 -2.37 17.89 -2.04
N GLY A 52 -3.24 18.23 -3.00
CA GLY A 52 -4.66 17.92 -2.92
C GLY A 52 -4.94 16.42 -3.01
N GLY A 53 -4.32 15.73 -3.97
CA GLY A 53 -4.50 14.28 -4.16
C GLY A 53 -4.03 13.45 -2.97
N THR A 54 -2.83 13.74 -2.47
CA THR A 54 -2.25 13.09 -1.27
C THR A 54 -3.11 13.32 -0.05
N ALA A 55 -3.50 14.57 0.20
CA ALA A 55 -4.35 14.92 1.34
C ALA A 55 -5.68 14.17 1.32
N LEU A 56 -6.30 14.08 0.14
CA LEU A 56 -7.52 13.31 -0.09
C LEU A 56 -7.31 11.83 0.23
N MET A 57 -6.26 11.19 -0.31
CA MET A 57 -5.96 9.77 -0.07
C MET A 57 -5.55 9.46 1.38
N VAL A 58 -4.83 10.37 2.03
CA VAL A 58 -4.43 10.26 3.46
C VAL A 58 -5.67 10.34 4.34
N SER A 59 -6.47 11.39 4.17
CA SER A 59 -7.69 11.60 4.95
C SER A 59 -8.68 10.45 4.76
N SER A 60 -8.92 10.04 3.51
CA SER A 60 -9.85 8.96 3.21
C SER A 60 -9.36 7.62 3.77
N GLY A 61 -8.07 7.30 3.61
CA GLY A 61 -7.48 6.05 4.08
C GLY A 61 -7.48 5.95 5.60
N LEU A 62 -7.10 7.02 6.30
CA LEU A 62 -7.10 7.06 7.77
C LEU A 62 -8.52 7.03 8.34
N LEU A 63 -9.49 7.72 7.73
CA LEU A 63 -10.87 7.69 8.19
C LEU A 63 -11.53 6.32 7.96
N THR A 64 -11.32 5.71 6.79
CA THR A 64 -11.79 4.35 6.53
C THR A 64 -11.18 3.35 7.50
N PHE A 65 -9.89 3.50 7.82
CA PHE A 65 -9.23 2.71 8.85
C PHE A 65 -9.82 2.96 10.25
N ALA A 66 -10.09 4.22 10.61
CA ALA A 66 -10.75 4.57 11.87
C ALA A 66 -12.14 3.92 12.01
N PHE A 67 -12.89 3.76 10.92
CA PHE A 67 -14.15 3.02 10.94
C PHE A 67 -14.00 1.52 11.25
N GLN A 68 -12.79 0.97 11.10
CA GLN A 68 -12.46 -0.41 11.45
C GLN A 68 -11.98 -0.55 12.92
N TRP A 69 -12.17 0.46 13.79
CA TRP A 69 -11.64 0.46 15.15
C TRP A 69 -12.00 -0.78 15.99
N LYS A 70 -13.17 -1.41 15.75
CA LYS A 70 -13.55 -2.66 16.44
C LYS A 70 -12.63 -3.82 16.07
N THR A 71 -12.19 -3.89 14.82
CA THR A 71 -11.22 -4.87 14.32
C THR A 71 -9.85 -4.56 14.88
N VAL A 72 -9.46 -3.28 14.95
CA VAL A 72 -8.21 -2.82 15.60
C VAL A 72 -8.19 -3.19 17.08
N TRP A 73 -9.28 -2.95 17.81
CA TRP A 73 -9.37 -3.25 19.24
C TRP A 73 -9.30 -4.75 19.51
N ARG A 74 -10.08 -5.55 18.77
CA ARG A 74 -9.97 -7.01 18.83
C ARG A 74 -8.53 -7.41 18.54
N ALA A 75 -7.96 -6.89 17.43
CA ALA A 75 -6.52 -6.76 17.11
C ALA A 75 -5.61 -6.93 18.32
N ILE A 76 -5.58 -5.84 19.05
CA ILE A 76 -4.69 -5.58 20.18
C ILE A 76 -5.08 -6.43 21.39
N ALA A 77 -6.37 -6.54 21.71
CA ALA A 77 -6.86 -7.33 22.85
C ALA A 77 -6.49 -8.83 22.72
N GLY A 78 -6.48 -9.37 21.51
CA GLY A 78 -6.07 -10.74 21.23
C GLY A 78 -4.57 -11.00 21.41
N THR A 79 -3.74 -9.96 21.46
CA THR A 79 -2.28 -10.09 21.63
C THR A 79 -1.92 -10.73 22.97
N GLY A 80 -2.73 -10.49 24.02
CA GLY A 80 -2.52 -11.10 25.34
C GLY A 80 -2.58 -12.63 25.31
N GLN A 81 -3.44 -13.20 24.47
CA GLN A 81 -3.54 -14.66 24.29
C GLN A 81 -2.32 -15.24 23.57
N ILE A 82 -1.72 -14.48 22.65
CA ILE A 82 -0.48 -14.86 21.95
C ILE A 82 0.71 -14.94 22.93
N PHE A 83 0.80 -14.02 23.88
CA PHE A 83 1.86 -14.04 24.92
C PHE A 83 1.57 -15.03 26.06
N GLN A 84 0.29 -15.34 26.34
CA GLN A 84 -0.13 -16.38 27.30
C GLN A 84 0.05 -17.81 26.77
N TRP A 85 0.55 -17.99 25.54
CA TRP A 85 0.75 -19.29 24.90
C TRP A 85 1.70 -20.25 25.66
N LYS A 86 2.46 -19.76 26.65
CA LYS A 86 3.15 -20.62 27.62
C LYS A 86 2.21 -21.43 28.55
N GLY A 87 0.91 -21.14 28.60
CA GLY A 87 -0.08 -21.80 29.47
C GLY A 87 -0.98 -22.86 28.83
N LEU A 88 -1.00 -22.98 27.49
CA LEU A 88 -1.90 -23.91 26.78
C LEU A 88 -1.35 -25.34 26.65
N LYS A 89 -0.45 -25.76 27.56
CA LYS A 89 -0.08 -27.18 27.72
C LYS A 89 -1.05 -27.98 28.60
N SER A 90 -2.16 -27.40 29.07
CA SER A 90 -3.08 -28.10 30.00
C SER A 90 -4.58 -27.92 29.77
N ALA A 91 -5.04 -27.50 28.59
CA ALA A 91 -6.48 -27.42 28.33
C ALA A 91 -6.83 -27.75 26.87
N ASP A 92 -6.71 -29.02 26.49
CA ASP A 92 -7.84 -29.80 25.96
C ASP A 92 -7.38 -31.24 25.68
N LYS A 93 -7.67 -32.16 26.61
CA LYS A 93 -7.51 -33.60 26.42
C LYS A 93 -8.79 -34.25 25.87
N GLY A 94 -9.74 -33.47 25.35
CA GLY A 94 -11.13 -33.91 25.18
C GLY A 94 -11.84 -33.64 23.86
N SER A 95 -11.34 -32.82 22.92
CA SER A 95 -12.14 -32.53 21.71
C SER A 95 -11.31 -32.30 20.44
N ASN A 96 -11.67 -33.04 19.37
CA ASN A 96 -11.17 -32.99 17.99
C ASN A 96 -9.72 -33.44 17.72
N SER A 97 -9.58 -34.72 17.37
CA SER A 97 -8.34 -35.37 16.91
C SER A 97 -7.66 -34.70 15.70
N ASP A 98 -8.38 -33.90 14.93
CA ASP A 98 -7.87 -33.26 13.71
C ASP A 98 -7.20 -31.90 13.99
N LEU A 99 -7.70 -31.14 14.97
CA LEU A 99 -7.05 -29.90 15.43
C LEU A 99 -5.68 -30.20 16.09
N SER A 100 -5.63 -31.27 16.88
CA SER A 100 -4.38 -31.75 17.52
C SER A 100 -3.30 -32.20 16.51
N LYS A 101 -3.71 -32.74 15.34
CA LYS A 101 -2.79 -33.10 14.26
C LYS A 101 -2.32 -31.88 13.46
N MET A 102 -3.16 -30.86 13.31
CA MET A 102 -2.81 -29.61 12.65
C MET A 102 -1.76 -28.83 13.45
N ASP A 103 -1.88 -28.73 14.78
CA ASP A 103 -0.87 -28.10 15.66
C ASP A 103 0.53 -28.74 15.50
N GLY A 104 0.57 -30.05 15.20
CA GLY A 104 1.80 -30.80 14.98
C GLY A 104 2.58 -30.41 13.71
N ILE A 105 1.92 -29.78 12.72
CA ILE A 105 2.52 -29.35 11.44
C ILE A 105 2.67 -27.83 11.31
N GLU A 106 2.15 -27.04 12.27
CA GLU A 106 2.24 -25.59 12.28
C GLU A 106 3.62 -25.07 12.68
N VAL A 107 3.99 -23.88 12.21
CA VAL A 107 5.27 -23.25 12.53
C VAL A 107 5.39 -23.08 14.05
N PRO A 108 6.43 -23.66 14.70
CA PRO A 108 6.56 -23.59 16.15
C PRO A 108 6.67 -22.14 16.64
N GLY A 109 6.00 -21.82 17.75
CA GLY A 109 6.09 -20.47 18.35
C GLY A 109 7.53 -20.05 18.73
N SER A 110 8.44 -21.00 18.93
CA SER A 110 9.87 -20.70 19.12
C SER A 110 10.51 -20.07 17.89
N TRP A 111 10.12 -20.49 16.67
CA TRP A 111 10.59 -19.88 15.42
C TRP A 111 10.06 -18.47 15.27
N PHE A 112 8.83 -18.22 15.71
CA PHE A 112 8.25 -16.88 15.73
C PHE A 112 9.04 -15.94 16.65
N ILE A 113 9.31 -16.34 17.90
CA ILE A 113 10.05 -15.52 18.85
C ILE A 113 11.49 -15.31 18.38
N ALA A 114 12.18 -16.38 17.97
CA ALA A 114 13.55 -16.29 17.46
C ALA A 114 13.61 -15.42 16.20
N GLY A 115 12.68 -15.62 15.26
CA GLY A 115 12.55 -14.83 14.05
C GLY A 115 12.32 -13.36 14.37
N LEU A 116 11.39 -13.03 15.27
CA LEU A 116 11.10 -11.66 15.68
C LEU A 116 12.34 -10.98 16.29
N ILE A 117 13.07 -11.67 17.16
CA ILE A 117 14.28 -11.12 17.79
C ILE A 117 15.37 -10.91 16.74
N VAL A 118 15.69 -11.94 15.95
CA VAL A 118 16.79 -11.89 14.96
C VAL A 118 16.50 -10.87 13.86
N SER A 119 15.30 -10.94 13.25
CA SER A 119 14.89 -9.97 12.22
C SER A 119 14.71 -8.57 12.79
N GLY A 120 14.17 -8.42 13.99
CA GLY A 120 14.03 -7.15 14.68
C GLY A 120 15.38 -6.48 14.90
N ILE A 121 16.37 -7.20 15.44
CA ILE A 121 17.75 -6.70 15.60
C ILE A 121 18.34 -6.34 14.24
N GLY A 122 18.16 -7.19 13.21
CA GLY A 122 18.62 -6.93 11.86
C GLY A 122 18.02 -5.65 11.26
N ILE A 123 16.71 -5.44 11.43
CA ILE A 123 16.01 -4.23 10.98
C ILE A 123 16.50 -2.99 11.73
N VAL A 124 16.75 -3.07 13.04
CA VAL A 124 17.35 -1.96 13.80
C VAL A 124 18.77 -1.67 13.32
N ALA A 125 19.58 -2.70 13.10
CA ALA A 125 20.94 -2.53 12.59
C ALA A 125 20.95 -1.85 11.21
N VAL A 126 20.09 -2.28 10.29
CA VAL A 126 19.95 -1.62 8.97
C VAL A 126 19.52 -0.17 9.12
N GLN A 127 18.56 0.13 10.00
CA GLN A 127 18.13 1.51 10.27
C GLN A 127 19.28 2.40 10.78
N VAL A 128 20.10 1.89 11.69
CA VAL A 128 21.24 2.62 12.26
C VAL A 128 22.34 2.81 11.21
N PHE A 129 22.78 1.75 10.55
CA PHE A 129 23.96 1.79 9.68
C PHE A 129 23.67 2.35 8.29
N ALA A 130 22.53 2.03 7.68
CA ALA A 130 22.21 2.45 6.32
C ALA A 130 21.51 3.81 6.28
N PHE A 131 20.73 4.15 7.31
CA PHE A 131 19.87 5.33 7.31
C PHE A 131 20.18 6.34 8.42
N SER A 132 21.20 6.08 9.24
CA SER A 132 21.61 6.95 10.37
C SER A 132 20.48 7.22 11.38
N ILE A 133 19.52 6.31 11.51
CA ILE A 133 18.40 6.43 12.46
C ILE A 133 18.88 6.00 13.84
N SER A 134 18.52 6.74 14.89
CA SER A 134 18.87 6.37 16.27
C SER A 134 18.35 4.98 16.63
N TRP A 135 19.14 4.17 17.33
CA TRP A 135 18.79 2.77 17.65
C TRP A 135 17.46 2.63 18.40
N TRP A 136 17.13 3.57 19.29
CA TRP A 136 15.89 3.54 20.07
C TRP A 136 14.67 3.84 19.20
N MET A 137 14.82 4.72 18.20
CA MET A 137 13.82 4.97 17.17
C MET A 137 13.64 3.70 16.33
N GLY A 138 14.73 3.09 15.88
CA GLY A 138 14.67 1.82 15.17
C GLY A 138 13.97 0.70 15.98
N ALA A 139 14.22 0.61 17.28
CA ALA A 139 13.55 -0.36 18.14
C ALA A 139 12.05 -0.04 18.30
N LEU A 140 11.70 1.24 18.46
CA LEU A 140 10.31 1.69 18.53
C LEU A 140 9.55 1.39 17.23
N SER A 141 10.18 1.57 16.06
CA SER A 141 9.53 1.25 14.77
C SER A 141 9.17 -0.24 14.71
N VAL A 142 10.09 -1.14 15.08
CA VAL A 142 9.82 -2.59 15.13
C VAL A 142 8.66 -2.93 16.07
N ILE A 143 8.60 -2.31 17.25
CA ILE A 143 7.50 -2.51 18.21
C ILE A 143 6.17 -2.04 17.62
N MET A 144 6.13 -0.84 17.04
CA MET A 144 4.93 -0.32 16.38
C MET A 144 4.48 -1.21 15.22
N THR A 145 5.43 -1.63 14.39
CA THR A 145 5.21 -2.52 13.24
C THR A 145 4.55 -3.82 13.66
N PHE A 146 4.95 -4.42 14.78
CA PHE A 146 4.32 -5.65 15.29
C PHE A 146 2.81 -5.47 15.50
N PHE A 147 2.39 -4.43 16.24
CA PHE A 147 0.97 -4.18 16.50
C PHE A 147 0.21 -3.82 15.23
N LEU A 148 0.79 -2.97 14.37
CA LEU A 148 0.14 -2.55 13.12
C LEU A 148 0.00 -3.71 12.12
N SER A 149 0.95 -4.65 12.11
CA SER A 149 0.86 -5.87 11.29
C SER A 149 -0.26 -6.80 11.77
N LEU A 150 -0.45 -6.95 13.09
CA LEU A 150 -1.60 -7.70 13.64
C LEU A 150 -2.94 -7.11 13.19
N VAL A 151 -3.05 -5.78 13.22
CA VAL A 151 -4.25 -5.08 12.76
C VAL A 151 -4.44 -5.26 11.25
N ALA A 152 -3.36 -5.16 10.47
CA ALA A 152 -3.41 -5.40 9.02
C ALA A 152 -3.90 -6.80 8.70
N CYS A 153 -3.31 -7.85 9.29
CA CYS A 153 -3.74 -9.24 9.09
C CYS A 153 -5.22 -9.45 9.43
N ARG A 154 -5.73 -8.86 10.52
CA ARG A 154 -7.15 -8.98 10.87
C ARG A 154 -8.06 -8.21 9.91
N ALA A 155 -7.68 -7.00 9.51
CA ALA A 155 -8.42 -6.25 8.50
C ALA A 155 -8.48 -7.01 7.17
N THR A 156 -7.36 -7.59 6.73
CA THR A 156 -7.30 -8.46 5.55
C THR A 156 -8.20 -9.67 5.71
N GLY A 157 -8.12 -10.40 6.83
CA GLY A 157 -8.95 -11.58 7.06
C GLY A 157 -10.47 -11.29 7.11
N GLU A 158 -10.87 -10.11 7.58
CA GLU A 158 -12.29 -9.73 7.69
C GLU A 158 -12.84 -9.07 6.43
N THR A 159 -12.02 -8.36 5.68
CA THR A 159 -12.46 -7.47 4.59
C THR A 159 -11.87 -7.79 3.23
N ASP A 160 -10.93 -8.73 3.18
CA ASP A 160 -10.14 -9.07 1.98
C ASP A 160 -9.31 -7.87 1.45
N ILE A 161 -9.07 -6.86 2.30
CA ILE A 161 -8.32 -5.65 1.96
C ILE A 161 -7.26 -5.38 3.03
N THR A 162 -6.00 -5.33 2.60
CA THR A 162 -4.88 -4.98 3.49
C THR A 162 -4.68 -3.46 3.55
N PRO A 163 -4.81 -2.81 4.72
CA PRO A 163 -4.71 -1.35 4.86
C PRO A 163 -3.26 -0.84 4.90
N ILE A 164 -2.40 -1.29 3.99
CA ILE A 164 -0.94 -1.01 3.96
C ILE A 164 -0.66 0.50 4.03
N GLY A 165 -1.37 1.28 3.22
CA GLY A 165 -1.20 2.73 3.17
C GLY A 165 -1.58 3.44 4.47
N ALA A 166 -2.56 2.92 5.22
CA ALA A 166 -2.93 3.49 6.52
C ALA A 166 -1.88 3.18 7.58
N MET A 167 -1.37 1.94 7.63
CA MET A 167 -0.32 1.53 8.58
C MET A 167 0.96 2.34 8.41
N GLY A 168 1.37 2.54 7.16
CA GLY A 168 2.47 3.43 6.82
C GLY A 168 2.24 4.86 7.32
N LYS A 169 1.09 5.44 7.01
CA LYS A 169 0.75 6.82 7.39
C LYS A 169 0.62 7.03 8.91
N ILE A 170 0.12 6.04 9.65
CA ILE A 170 0.12 6.08 11.12
C ILE A 170 1.56 6.18 11.63
N THR A 171 2.46 5.37 11.08
CA THR A 171 3.89 5.43 11.44
C THR A 171 4.50 6.78 11.03
N GLN A 172 4.23 7.29 9.83
CA GLN A 172 4.69 8.60 9.40
C GLN A 172 4.21 9.71 10.34
N LEU A 173 2.94 9.70 10.76
CA LEU A 173 2.41 10.70 11.69
C LEU A 173 3.07 10.59 13.07
N SER A 174 3.32 9.39 13.58
CA SER A 174 4.06 9.20 14.84
C SER A 174 5.50 9.70 14.73
N TYR A 175 6.21 9.36 13.65
CA TYR A 175 7.58 9.80 13.46
C TYR A 175 7.71 11.28 13.11
N GLY A 176 6.67 11.91 12.56
CA GLY A 176 6.60 13.36 12.41
C GLY A 176 6.62 14.10 13.75
N ILE A 177 6.17 13.44 14.83
CA ILE A 177 6.22 13.98 16.20
C ILE A 177 7.52 13.58 16.90
N ILE A 178 7.95 12.32 16.75
CA ILE A 178 9.10 11.74 17.46
C ILE A 178 10.44 12.22 16.92
N ALA A 179 10.54 12.36 15.59
CA ALA A 179 11.74 12.82 14.89
C ALA A 179 11.36 14.01 13.98
N PRO A 180 11.04 15.18 14.56
CA PRO A 180 10.71 16.36 13.77
C PRO A 180 11.86 16.71 12.82
N SER A 181 11.51 17.14 11.61
CA SER A 181 12.48 17.52 10.57
C SER A 181 13.36 16.38 10.02
N ASP A 182 13.17 15.13 10.46
CA ASP A 182 13.88 13.96 9.92
C ASP A 182 13.01 13.19 8.91
N ILE A 183 13.15 13.55 7.63
CA ILE A 183 12.43 12.91 6.51
C ILE A 183 12.84 11.44 6.39
N THR A 184 14.11 11.12 6.63
CA THR A 184 14.67 9.77 6.46
C THR A 184 14.09 8.84 7.52
N ALA A 185 14.15 9.23 8.80
CA ALA A 185 13.56 8.46 9.88
C ALA A 185 12.05 8.27 9.66
N ASN A 186 11.35 9.32 9.23
CA ASN A 186 9.92 9.26 8.92
C ASN A 186 9.59 8.22 7.82
N LEU A 187 10.25 8.33 6.67
CA LEU A 187 9.93 7.54 5.49
C LEU A 187 10.38 6.08 5.64
N MET A 188 11.57 5.84 6.21
CA MET A 188 12.13 4.48 6.34
C MET A 188 11.39 3.67 7.39
N THR A 189 11.04 4.26 8.54
CA THR A 189 10.29 3.56 9.59
C THR A 189 8.87 3.24 9.14
N ALA A 190 8.22 4.14 8.40
CA ALA A 190 6.93 3.87 7.78
C ALA A 190 7.02 2.78 6.70
N GLY A 191 8.11 2.75 5.93
CA GLY A 191 8.39 1.71 4.94
C GLY A 191 8.52 0.32 5.58
N ILE A 192 9.20 0.23 6.73
CA ILE A 192 9.30 -1.00 7.52
C ILE A 192 7.91 -1.47 7.95
N THR A 193 7.09 -0.60 8.53
CA THR A 193 5.74 -0.94 8.97
C THR A 193 4.88 -1.43 7.80
N ALA A 194 4.86 -0.71 6.68
CA ALA A 194 4.03 -1.09 5.55
C ALA A 194 4.52 -2.37 4.87
N GLY A 195 5.82 -2.55 4.71
CA GLY A 195 6.41 -3.77 4.17
C GLY A 195 6.07 -4.98 5.01
N ALA A 196 6.29 -4.90 6.33
CA ALA A 196 5.94 -5.97 7.25
C ALA A 196 4.44 -6.26 7.28
N ALA A 197 3.59 -5.24 7.33
CA ALA A 197 2.13 -5.39 7.33
C ALA A 197 1.61 -6.02 6.01
N ALA A 198 2.20 -5.66 4.87
CA ALA A 198 1.90 -6.27 3.58
C ALA A 198 2.31 -7.74 3.57
N SER A 199 3.58 -8.03 3.86
CA SER A 199 4.10 -9.40 3.85
C SER A 199 3.38 -10.32 4.85
N SER A 200 2.99 -9.80 6.03
CA SER A 200 2.24 -10.58 7.02
C SER A 200 0.81 -10.88 6.56
N ALA A 201 0.17 -9.97 5.85
CA ALA A 201 -1.17 -10.16 5.30
C ALA A 201 -1.16 -11.13 4.10
N ASP A 202 -0.17 -11.00 3.21
CA ASP A 202 0.02 -11.92 2.09
C ASP A 202 0.33 -13.35 2.59
N LEU A 203 1.18 -13.46 3.62
CA LEU A 203 1.46 -14.74 4.28
C LEU A 203 0.19 -15.39 4.85
N LEU A 204 -0.71 -14.59 5.43
CA LEU A 204 -1.99 -15.08 5.95
C LEU A 204 -2.85 -15.69 4.84
N THR A 205 -2.96 -15.02 3.68
CA THR A 205 -3.73 -15.51 2.53
C THR A 205 -3.08 -16.73 1.88
N ASP A 206 -1.75 -16.75 1.82
CA ASP A 206 -0.98 -17.87 1.28
C ASP A 206 -1.15 -19.11 2.15
N LEU A 207 -1.02 -18.96 3.47
CA LEU A 207 -1.23 -20.07 4.41
C LEU A 207 -2.65 -20.59 4.29
N LYS A 208 -3.66 -19.71 4.25
CA LYS A 208 -5.06 -20.12 4.07
C LYS A 208 -5.25 -20.95 2.79
N SER A 209 -4.69 -20.50 1.69
CA SER A 209 -4.73 -21.22 0.41
C SER A 209 -4.00 -22.56 0.49
N GLY A 210 -2.83 -22.58 1.14
CA GLY A 210 -2.06 -23.78 1.41
C GLY A 210 -2.85 -24.82 2.21
N TYR A 211 -3.52 -24.41 3.29
CA TYR A 211 -4.39 -25.29 4.08
C TYR A 211 -5.53 -25.88 3.23
N LEU A 212 -6.17 -25.08 2.39
CA LEU A 212 -7.25 -25.55 1.52
C LEU A 212 -6.77 -26.56 0.47
N LEU A 213 -5.51 -26.47 0.04
CA LEU A 213 -4.88 -27.37 -0.93
C LEU A 213 -4.15 -28.56 -0.28
N GLY A 214 -4.14 -28.66 1.06
CA GLY A 214 -3.44 -29.71 1.80
C GLY A 214 -1.91 -29.55 1.84
N ALA A 215 -1.38 -28.34 1.62
CA ALA A 215 0.04 -28.05 1.74
C ALA A 215 0.49 -28.09 3.21
N ASN A 216 1.78 -28.38 3.44
CA ASN A 216 2.37 -28.37 4.78
C ASN A 216 2.80 -26.92 5.17
N PRO A 217 2.23 -26.31 6.22
CA PRO A 217 2.50 -24.91 6.59
C PRO A 217 3.97 -24.62 6.92
N ARG A 218 4.66 -25.53 7.63
CA ARG A 218 6.09 -25.38 7.94
C ARG A 218 6.95 -25.33 6.69
N LYS A 219 6.70 -26.23 5.73
CA LYS A 219 7.45 -26.25 4.46
C LYS A 219 7.17 -25.01 3.64
N GLN A 220 5.91 -24.56 3.60
CA GLN A 220 5.52 -23.32 2.94
C GLN A 220 6.22 -22.10 3.55
N PHE A 221 6.27 -22.00 4.88
CA PHE A 221 6.99 -20.95 5.59
C PHE A 221 8.48 -20.93 5.23
N ILE A 222 9.15 -22.08 5.25
CA ILE A 222 10.57 -22.18 4.87
C ILE A 222 10.78 -21.76 3.41
N ALA A 223 9.91 -22.22 2.50
CA ALA A 223 10.01 -21.88 1.09
C ALA A 223 9.85 -20.37 0.85
N GLN A 224 8.86 -19.73 1.48
CA GLN A 224 8.69 -18.27 1.40
C GLN A 224 9.86 -17.53 2.03
N PHE A 225 10.35 -17.97 3.20
CA PHE A 225 11.51 -17.38 3.86
C PHE A 225 12.76 -17.40 2.98
N LEU A 226 13.06 -18.54 2.35
CA LEU A 226 14.16 -18.66 1.40
C LEU A 226 13.91 -17.83 0.13
N GLY A 227 12.67 -17.78 -0.33
CA GLY A 227 12.24 -16.98 -1.48
C GLY A 227 12.51 -15.48 -1.32
N ILE A 228 12.45 -14.94 -0.10
CA ILE A 228 12.77 -13.53 0.19
C ILE A 228 14.22 -13.21 -0.24
N PHE A 229 15.18 -14.07 0.07
CA PHE A 229 16.59 -13.83 -0.26
C PHE A 229 16.82 -13.88 -1.78
N ALA A 230 16.25 -14.88 -2.46
CA ALA A 230 16.36 -14.99 -3.91
C ALA A 230 15.69 -13.79 -4.60
N GLY A 231 14.50 -13.40 -4.14
CA GLY A 231 13.79 -12.22 -4.63
C GLY A 231 14.59 -10.94 -4.42
N ALA A 232 15.12 -10.72 -3.22
CA ALA A 232 15.94 -9.56 -2.89
C ALA A 232 17.22 -9.49 -3.74
N ALA A 233 17.91 -10.62 -3.91
CA ALA A 233 19.14 -10.71 -4.70
C ALA A 233 18.94 -10.34 -6.17
N VAL A 234 17.75 -10.56 -6.73
CA VAL A 234 17.42 -10.21 -8.11
C VAL A 234 16.82 -8.80 -8.21
N ILE A 235 15.84 -8.48 -7.36
CA ILE A 235 15.07 -7.24 -7.52
C ILE A 235 15.88 -6.00 -7.18
N VAL A 236 16.80 -6.06 -6.21
CA VAL A 236 17.58 -4.89 -5.79
C VAL A 236 18.53 -4.43 -6.89
N PRO A 237 19.38 -5.29 -7.50
CA PRO A 237 20.20 -4.90 -8.66
C PRO A 237 19.35 -4.41 -9.84
N CYS A 238 18.27 -5.13 -10.18
CA CYS A 238 17.37 -4.72 -11.26
C CYS A 238 16.77 -3.34 -11.03
N PHE A 239 16.39 -3.02 -9.79
CA PHE A 239 15.90 -1.69 -9.44
C PHE A 239 16.96 -0.61 -9.68
N TYR A 240 18.20 -0.80 -9.24
CA TYR A 240 19.27 0.17 -9.45
C TYR A 240 19.72 0.27 -10.92
N LEU A 241 19.56 -0.78 -11.73
CA LEU A 241 19.79 -0.73 -13.17
C LEU A 241 18.71 0.09 -13.90
N LEU A 242 17.45 -0.06 -13.49
CA LEU A 242 16.32 0.69 -14.07
C LEU A 242 16.25 2.13 -13.56
N ALA A 243 16.58 2.33 -12.28
CA ALA A 243 16.54 3.60 -11.59
C ALA A 243 17.84 3.93 -10.83
N PRO A 244 18.92 4.32 -11.54
CA PRO A 244 20.23 4.53 -10.94
C PRO A 244 20.26 5.71 -9.96
N THR A 245 19.49 6.75 -10.24
CA THR A 245 19.46 7.99 -9.45
C THR A 245 18.04 8.30 -8.98
N PRO A 246 17.84 8.75 -7.73
CA PRO A 246 16.51 9.06 -7.20
C PRO A 246 15.73 10.10 -8.02
N ASP A 247 16.43 11.02 -8.70
CA ASP A 247 15.83 12.14 -9.43
C ASP A 247 14.97 11.74 -10.64
N ILE A 248 15.12 10.50 -11.12
CA ILE A 248 14.28 10.01 -12.22
C ILE A 248 12.87 9.66 -11.75
N LEU A 249 12.68 9.42 -10.45
CA LEU A 249 11.39 9.10 -9.86
C LEU A 249 10.55 10.39 -9.77
N GLY A 250 9.27 10.29 -10.13
CA GLY A 250 8.38 11.46 -10.25
C GLY A 250 8.50 12.19 -11.59
N GLY A 251 9.33 11.68 -12.51
CA GLY A 251 9.37 12.15 -13.91
C GLY A 251 8.43 11.37 -14.83
N ASP A 252 8.40 11.73 -16.11
CA ASP A 252 7.47 11.15 -17.09
C ASP A 252 7.75 9.65 -17.33
N LYS A 253 9.02 9.24 -17.30
CA LYS A 253 9.45 7.85 -17.50
C LYS A 253 9.18 6.96 -16.28
N PHE A 254 9.39 7.49 -15.07
CA PHE A 254 9.13 6.79 -13.82
C PHE A 254 8.26 7.65 -12.87
N PRO A 255 6.94 7.73 -13.12
CA PRO A 255 6.05 8.58 -12.33
C PRO A 255 6.03 8.27 -10.83
N ALA A 256 6.14 6.98 -10.47
CA ALA A 256 6.19 6.48 -9.09
C ALA A 256 5.21 7.18 -8.10
N PRO A 257 3.91 7.28 -8.42
CA PRO A 257 2.96 8.13 -7.71
C PRO A 257 2.86 7.80 -6.20
N SER A 258 2.84 6.52 -5.84
CA SER A 258 2.81 6.09 -4.44
C SER A 258 4.04 6.56 -3.67
N ALA A 259 5.24 6.50 -4.28
CA ALA A 259 6.47 6.97 -3.64
C ALA A 259 6.43 8.50 -3.45
N GLN A 260 5.90 9.24 -4.43
CA GLN A 260 5.76 10.70 -4.33
C GLN A 260 4.78 11.11 -3.22
N VAL A 261 3.64 10.41 -3.09
CA VAL A 261 2.66 10.64 -2.00
C VAL A 261 3.32 10.43 -0.64
N TRP A 262 4.09 9.35 -0.48
CA TRP A 262 4.76 9.01 0.77
C TRP A 262 5.87 10.02 1.13
N LYS A 263 6.70 10.38 0.15
CA LYS A 263 7.72 11.42 0.27
C LYS A 263 7.10 12.76 0.65
N GLY A 264 6.03 13.17 -0.04
CA GLY A 264 5.36 14.44 0.22
C GLY A 264 4.76 14.53 1.63
N VAL A 265 4.23 13.43 2.18
CA VAL A 265 3.80 13.37 3.60
C VAL A 265 5.00 13.54 4.53
N ALA A 266 6.11 12.85 4.28
CA ALA A 266 7.30 12.95 5.12
C ALA A 266 7.90 14.38 5.09
N GLU A 267 8.00 14.99 3.91
CA GLU A 267 8.44 16.38 3.72
C GLU A 267 7.52 17.38 4.42
N LEU A 268 6.20 17.20 4.32
CA LEU A 268 5.23 18.05 5.00
C LEU A 268 5.36 17.99 6.52
N LEU A 269 5.55 16.79 7.08
CA LEU A 269 5.71 16.59 8.51
C LEU A 269 7.06 17.12 9.02
N ALA A 270 8.11 17.03 8.20
CA ALA A 270 9.44 17.52 8.54
C ALA A 270 9.57 19.06 8.46
N ASN A 271 9.03 19.66 7.40
CA ASN A 271 9.19 21.08 7.09
C ASN A 271 8.00 21.95 7.54
N GLY A 272 6.89 21.32 7.91
CA GLY A 272 5.64 21.98 8.29
C GLY A 272 4.86 22.58 7.12
N LEU A 273 3.60 22.96 7.37
CA LEU A 273 2.70 23.54 6.35
C LEU A 273 3.21 24.86 5.76
N SER A 274 4.08 25.58 6.48
CA SER A 274 4.63 26.87 6.05
C SER A 274 5.53 26.75 4.81
N SER A 275 6.10 25.57 4.55
CA SER A 275 6.91 25.28 3.36
C SER A 275 6.11 25.26 2.06
N LEU A 276 4.78 25.10 2.12
CA LEU A 276 3.93 25.02 0.95
C LEU A 276 3.49 26.40 0.44
N HIS A 277 3.37 26.52 -0.88
CA HIS A 277 2.72 27.68 -1.51
C HIS A 277 1.26 27.81 -1.02
N GLY A 278 0.74 29.04 -0.91
CA GLY A 278 -0.59 29.30 -0.36
C GLY A 278 -1.71 28.53 -1.06
N SER A 279 -1.66 28.42 -2.38
CA SER A 279 -2.63 27.64 -3.16
C SER A 279 -2.55 26.12 -2.89
N ALA A 280 -1.34 25.60 -2.65
CA ALA A 280 -1.15 24.19 -2.31
C ALA A 280 -1.67 23.87 -0.90
N ARG A 281 -1.56 24.82 0.05
CA ARG A 281 -2.19 24.68 1.38
C ARG A 281 -3.71 24.62 1.28
N ILE A 282 -4.31 25.46 0.44
CA ILE A 282 -5.76 25.43 0.19
C ILE A 282 -6.15 24.08 -0.43
N ALA A 283 -5.42 23.61 -1.45
CA ALA A 283 -5.66 22.31 -2.07
C ALA A 283 -5.55 21.15 -1.07
N LEU A 284 -4.59 21.22 -0.16
CA LEU A 284 -4.42 20.26 0.93
C LEU A 284 -5.64 20.25 1.86
N VAL A 285 -6.10 21.42 2.33
CA VAL A 285 -7.28 21.52 3.21
C VAL A 285 -8.54 21.00 2.52
N ILE A 286 -8.76 21.39 1.25
CA ILE A 286 -9.87 20.87 0.44
C ILE A 286 -9.75 19.35 0.28
N GLY A 287 -8.54 18.84 0.00
CA GLY A 287 -8.28 17.41 -0.10
C GLY A 287 -8.64 16.66 1.18
N ILE A 288 -8.21 17.15 2.34
CA ILE A 288 -8.57 16.56 3.65
C ILE A 288 -10.10 16.54 3.83
N ALA A 289 -10.76 17.68 3.59
CA ALA A 289 -12.20 17.83 3.79
C ALA A 289 -13.00 16.93 2.84
N VAL A 290 -12.69 16.93 1.55
CA VAL A 290 -13.35 16.09 0.54
C VAL A 290 -13.06 14.61 0.80
N GLY A 291 -11.82 14.25 1.15
CA GLY A 291 -11.45 12.87 1.48
C GLY A 291 -12.22 12.34 2.69
N ALA A 292 -12.31 13.13 3.75
CA ALA A 292 -13.07 12.78 4.95
C ALA A 292 -14.57 12.70 4.65
N LEU A 293 -15.12 13.68 3.94
CA LEU A 293 -16.53 13.74 3.58
C LEU A 293 -16.92 12.53 2.72
N LEU A 294 -16.18 12.22 1.67
CA LEU A 294 -16.48 11.09 0.79
C LEU A 294 -16.34 9.74 1.51
N SER A 295 -15.33 9.58 2.36
CA SER A 295 -15.21 8.35 3.18
C SER A 295 -16.33 8.22 4.20
N ALA A 296 -16.77 9.30 4.84
CA ALA A 296 -17.90 9.30 5.75
C ALA A 296 -19.22 9.00 5.02
N LEU A 297 -19.45 9.66 3.88
CA LEU A 297 -20.62 9.41 3.04
C LEU A 297 -20.63 7.99 2.51
N ASP A 298 -19.49 7.44 2.09
CA ASP A 298 -19.43 6.04 1.64
C ASP A 298 -19.81 5.06 2.77
N ARG A 299 -19.49 5.39 4.02
CA ARG A 299 -19.86 4.57 5.17
C ARG A 299 -21.32 4.72 5.60
N LEU A 300 -21.87 5.94 5.53
CA LEU A 300 -23.20 6.29 6.06
C LEU A 300 -24.31 6.18 5.01
N ALA A 301 -23.99 6.27 3.72
CA ALA A 301 -24.98 6.29 2.67
C ALA A 301 -25.69 4.94 2.48
N PRO A 302 -27.00 4.95 2.15
CA PRO A 302 -27.72 3.75 1.73
C PRO A 302 -27.06 3.07 0.52
N SER A 303 -27.18 1.75 0.44
CA SER A 303 -26.59 0.93 -0.63
C SER A 303 -26.94 1.39 -2.06
N ARG A 304 -28.12 2.01 -2.24
CA ARG A 304 -28.59 2.54 -3.54
C ARG A 304 -27.79 3.76 -4.04
N ILE A 305 -27.31 4.61 -3.14
CA ILE A 305 -26.58 5.85 -3.49
C ILE A 305 -25.06 5.60 -3.47
N ARG A 306 -24.62 4.62 -2.68
CA ARG A 306 -23.21 4.30 -2.48
C ARG A 306 -22.45 3.93 -3.78
N SER A 307 -23.14 3.38 -4.78
CA SER A 307 -22.57 3.07 -6.10
C SER A 307 -22.31 4.32 -6.95
N PHE A 308 -23.06 5.41 -6.72
CA PHE A 308 -22.94 6.68 -7.44
C PHE A 308 -21.99 7.67 -6.75
N LEU A 309 -21.69 7.47 -5.47
CA LEU A 309 -20.70 8.28 -4.76
C LEU A 309 -19.30 7.99 -5.29
N PRO A 310 -18.48 9.02 -5.57
CA PRO A 310 -17.11 8.80 -6.01
C PRO A 310 -16.27 8.17 -4.90
N SER A 311 -15.35 7.30 -5.30
CA SER A 311 -14.29 6.81 -4.44
C SER A 311 -13.29 7.92 -4.19
N ALA A 312 -13.14 8.29 -2.91
CA ALA A 312 -12.12 9.23 -2.47
C ALA A 312 -10.72 8.79 -2.96
N MET A 313 -10.35 7.52 -2.70
CA MET A 313 -9.07 6.97 -3.16
C MET A 313 -8.88 7.08 -4.68
N GLY A 314 -9.93 6.82 -5.47
CA GLY A 314 -9.89 6.96 -6.92
C GLY A 314 -9.67 8.41 -7.37
N LEU A 315 -10.40 9.36 -6.78
CA LEU A 315 -10.22 10.79 -7.06
C LEU A 315 -8.81 11.26 -6.71
N GLY A 316 -8.31 10.90 -5.52
CA GLY A 316 -6.99 11.31 -5.07
C GLY A 316 -5.85 10.71 -5.92
N LEU A 317 -5.98 9.46 -6.35
CA LEU A 317 -5.01 8.83 -7.26
C LEU A 317 -4.94 9.56 -8.60
N ALA A 318 -6.07 10.04 -9.12
CA ALA A 318 -6.11 10.75 -10.40
C ALA A 318 -5.32 12.07 -10.42
N PHE A 319 -5.06 12.64 -9.25
CA PHE A 319 -4.26 13.87 -9.08
C PHE A 319 -2.75 13.60 -9.11
N VAL A 320 -2.33 12.34 -8.96
CA VAL A 320 -0.92 11.96 -8.93
C VAL A 320 -0.51 11.08 -10.10
N ILE A 321 -1.45 10.64 -10.94
CA ILE A 321 -1.13 9.83 -12.13
C ILE A 321 -1.42 10.60 -13.43
N PRO A 322 -0.78 10.21 -14.54
CA PRO A 322 -1.09 10.77 -15.85
C PRO A 322 -2.54 10.54 -16.27
N PHE A 323 -3.11 11.49 -17.02
CA PHE A 323 -4.48 11.41 -17.51
C PHE A 323 -4.75 10.14 -18.35
N TRP A 324 -3.80 9.75 -19.21
CA TRP A 324 -3.96 8.55 -20.05
C TRP A 324 -4.03 7.25 -19.22
N ASN A 325 -3.38 7.19 -18.06
CA ASN A 325 -3.46 6.04 -17.16
C ASN A 325 -4.86 5.94 -16.57
N THR A 326 -5.38 7.07 -16.08
CA THR A 326 -6.75 7.19 -15.60
C THR A 326 -7.78 6.76 -16.66
N LEU A 327 -7.63 7.25 -17.90
CA LEU A 327 -8.51 6.90 -19.01
C LEU A 327 -8.43 5.40 -19.34
N SER A 328 -7.21 4.83 -19.39
CA SER A 328 -7.00 3.41 -19.65
C SER A 328 -7.64 2.52 -18.57
N ILE A 329 -7.52 2.92 -17.30
CA ILE A 329 -8.15 2.21 -16.17
C ILE A 329 -9.68 2.25 -16.30
N PHE A 330 -10.25 3.42 -16.66
CA PHE A 330 -11.69 3.52 -16.92
C PHE A 330 -12.16 2.62 -18.07
N LEU A 331 -11.47 2.65 -19.21
CA LEU A 331 -11.79 1.80 -20.36
C LEU A 331 -11.73 0.32 -19.99
N GLY A 332 -10.71 -0.10 -19.24
CA GLY A 332 -10.59 -1.46 -18.74
C GLY A 332 -11.72 -1.88 -17.83
N ALA A 333 -12.12 -1.00 -16.90
CA ALA A 333 -13.26 -1.25 -16.02
C ALA A 333 -14.58 -1.31 -16.80
N LEU A 334 -14.75 -0.47 -17.82
CA LEU A 334 -15.93 -0.47 -18.68
C LEU A 334 -16.04 -1.78 -19.47
N ILE A 335 -14.94 -2.24 -20.08
CA ILE A 335 -14.88 -3.53 -20.77
C ILE A 335 -15.24 -4.65 -19.79
N ALA A 336 -14.65 -4.66 -18.59
CA ALA A 336 -14.97 -5.65 -17.57
C ALA A 336 -16.44 -5.59 -17.14
N SER A 337 -17.03 -4.40 -16.98
CA SER A 337 -18.46 -4.25 -16.65
C SER A 337 -19.40 -4.75 -17.75
N ILE A 338 -18.99 -4.68 -19.01
CA ILE A 338 -19.74 -5.28 -20.13
C ILE A 338 -19.61 -6.80 -20.09
N VAL A 339 -18.39 -7.32 -19.93
CA VAL A 339 -18.11 -8.77 -19.89
C VAL A 339 -18.76 -9.45 -18.67
N ARG A 340 -18.89 -8.78 -17.53
CA ARG A 340 -19.60 -9.30 -16.35
C ARG A 340 -21.06 -9.66 -16.62
N LYS A 341 -21.68 -9.07 -17.66
CA LYS A 341 -23.06 -9.41 -18.06
C LYS A 341 -23.14 -10.71 -18.89
N THR A 342 -22.01 -11.38 -19.12
CA THR A 342 -21.91 -12.60 -19.91
C THR A 342 -21.49 -13.79 -19.03
N ARG A 343 -21.53 -15.01 -19.57
CA ARG A 343 -21.06 -16.23 -18.87
C ARG A 343 -19.56 -16.23 -18.54
N MET A 344 -18.80 -15.23 -19.01
CA MET A 344 -17.35 -15.14 -18.87
C MET A 344 -16.90 -14.41 -17.60
N GLU A 345 -17.79 -14.02 -16.69
CA GLU A 345 -17.46 -13.23 -15.48
C GLU A 345 -16.30 -13.83 -14.67
N GLY A 346 -16.30 -15.15 -14.46
CA GLY A 346 -15.25 -15.85 -13.70
C GLY A 346 -13.84 -15.77 -14.31
N HIS A 347 -13.72 -15.38 -15.58
CA HIS A 347 -12.43 -15.31 -16.29
C HIS A 347 -11.83 -13.89 -16.33
N ILE A 348 -12.55 -12.87 -15.85
CA ILE A 348 -12.08 -11.47 -15.92
C ILE A 348 -10.80 -11.28 -15.10
N ILE A 349 -10.80 -11.73 -13.83
CA ILE A 349 -9.65 -11.56 -12.93
C ILE A 349 -8.45 -12.39 -13.43
N PRO A 350 -8.57 -13.69 -13.78
CA PRO A 350 -7.48 -14.45 -14.36
C PRO A 350 -6.91 -13.84 -15.65
N ALA A 351 -7.78 -13.41 -16.58
CA ALA A 351 -7.34 -12.82 -17.85
C ALA A 351 -6.61 -11.49 -17.64
N ALA A 352 -7.17 -10.60 -16.81
CA ALA A 352 -6.53 -9.33 -16.48
C ALA A 352 -5.17 -9.54 -15.79
N SER A 353 -5.10 -10.46 -14.83
CA SER A 353 -3.86 -10.80 -14.13
C SER A 353 -2.81 -11.38 -15.11
N GLY A 354 -3.24 -12.25 -16.02
CA GLY A 354 -2.39 -12.80 -17.08
C GLY A 354 -1.84 -11.74 -18.03
N ILE A 355 -2.66 -10.74 -18.39
CA ILE A 355 -2.20 -9.60 -19.22
C ILE A 355 -1.15 -8.76 -18.47
N ILE A 356 -1.38 -8.47 -17.18
CA ILE A 356 -0.42 -7.69 -16.36
C ILE A 356 0.92 -8.46 -16.21
N ALA A 357 0.85 -9.75 -15.92
CA ALA A 357 2.02 -10.60 -15.81
C ALA A 357 2.76 -10.72 -17.16
N GLY A 358 2.02 -10.92 -18.25
CA GLY A 358 2.55 -10.99 -19.61
C GLY A 358 3.24 -9.70 -20.03
N GLU A 359 2.62 -8.54 -19.82
CA GLU A 359 3.21 -7.22 -20.06
C GLU A 359 4.53 -7.06 -19.31
N SER A 360 4.56 -7.48 -18.04
CA SER A 360 5.76 -7.39 -17.20
C SER A 360 6.90 -8.29 -17.71
N LEU A 361 6.60 -9.54 -18.08
CA LEU A 361 7.58 -10.48 -18.63
C LEU A 361 8.14 -10.00 -19.98
N ILE A 362 7.27 -9.53 -20.88
CA ILE A 362 7.69 -8.95 -22.16
C ILE A 362 8.54 -7.70 -21.91
N GLY A 363 8.20 -6.85 -20.94
CA GLY A 363 8.98 -5.68 -20.56
C GLY A 363 10.42 -6.04 -20.15
N VAL A 364 10.59 -7.10 -19.36
CA VAL A 364 11.92 -7.62 -18.99
C VAL A 364 12.67 -8.13 -20.22
N LEU A 365 12.01 -8.91 -21.08
CA LEU A 365 12.64 -9.42 -22.32
C LEU A 365 13.07 -8.29 -23.25
N VAL A 366 12.23 -7.27 -23.44
CA VAL A 366 12.57 -6.08 -24.25
C VAL A 366 13.76 -5.34 -23.66
N ALA A 367 13.80 -5.15 -22.33
CA ALA A 367 14.94 -4.53 -21.67
C ALA A 367 16.24 -5.33 -21.89
N LEU A 368 16.19 -6.66 -21.77
CA LEU A 368 17.32 -7.55 -22.04
C LEU A 368 17.77 -7.47 -23.51
N PHE A 369 16.85 -7.51 -24.48
CA PHE A 369 17.22 -7.40 -25.89
C PHE A 369 17.78 -6.03 -26.25
N SER A 370 17.22 -4.95 -25.68
CA SER A 370 17.72 -3.60 -25.91
C SER A 370 19.13 -3.38 -25.34
N THR A 371 19.52 -4.12 -24.31
CA THR A 371 20.86 -4.03 -23.71
C THR A 371 21.88 -4.93 -24.41
N VAL A 372 21.47 -6.12 -24.89
CA VAL A 372 22.35 -7.03 -25.65
C VAL A 372 22.52 -6.59 -27.11
N GLY A 373 21.49 -6.00 -27.74
CA GLY A 373 21.55 -5.54 -29.13
C GLY A 373 22.18 -4.14 -29.32
N ALA A 374 22.49 -3.43 -28.23
CA ALA A 374 23.18 -2.15 -28.23
C ALA A 374 24.68 -2.25 -27.88
N GLY A 375 25.22 -3.49 -27.86
CA GLY A 375 26.63 -3.79 -27.61
C GLY A 375 27.43 -4.02 -28.89
#